data_AF-A0A0F9FNG9-F1
#
_entry.id   AF-A0A0F9FNG9-F1
#
_cell.length_a   1.000
_cell.length_b   1.000
_cell.length_c   1.000
_cell.angle_alpha   90.00
_cell.angle_beta   90.00
_cell.angle_gamma   90.00
#
_symmetry.space_group_name_H-M   'P 1'
#
loop_
_entity.id
_entity.type
_entity.pdbx_description
1 polymer ?
#
loop_
_entity_poly.entity_id
_entity_poly.type
_entity_poly.pdbx_seq_one_letter_code
_entity_poly.pdbx_strand_id
1 'polypeptide(L)'
;MLGLGKEKIKKINDWQNCKFVHLLTCGNNSNHKSLKPVEINNTVILVCENCDYKQTNIPDIIFKNNFAKKSQIMEHLYRKDKNANT
;
A
#
# COMPACT_ATOMS: atom_id res chain seq x y z
N MET A 1 -11.89 13.10 -14.09
CA MET A 1 -11.73 11.64 -14.14
C MET A 1 -10.25 11.32 -13.97
N LEU A 2 -9.84 10.63 -12.91
CA LEU A 2 -8.46 10.15 -12.75
C LEU A 2 -8.30 8.90 -13.63
N GLY A 3 -7.23 8.79 -14.41
CA GLY A 3 -6.96 7.58 -15.21
C GLY A 3 -6.84 6.32 -14.32
N LEU A 4 -7.17 5.16 -14.87
CA LEU A 4 -7.19 3.87 -14.16
C LEU A 4 -5.87 3.56 -13.41
N GLY A 5 -4.73 3.96 -13.98
CA GLY A 5 -3.41 3.85 -13.32
C GLY A 5 -3.30 4.68 -12.03
N LYS A 6 -3.81 5.93 -12.05
CA LYS A 6 -3.79 6.82 -10.88
C LYS A 6 -4.63 6.27 -9.71
N GLU A 7 -5.78 5.66 -9.99
CA GLU A 7 -6.60 5.03 -8.95
C GLU A 7 -5.89 3.81 -8.32
N LYS A 8 -5.29 2.95 -9.15
CA LYS A 8 -4.52 1.80 -8.66
C LYS A 8 -3.33 2.23 -7.80
N ILE A 9 -2.55 3.22 -8.27
CA ILE A 9 -1.42 3.81 -7.52
C ILE A 9 -1.91 4.32 -6.16
N LYS A 10 -3.04 5.04 -6.14
CA LYS A 10 -3.61 5.55 -4.88
C LYS A 10 -3.95 4.41 -3.91
N LYS A 11 -4.63 3.36 -4.36
CA LYS A 11 -4.99 2.21 -3.48
C LYS A 11 -3.76 1.50 -2.93
N ILE A 12 -2.72 1.34 -3.74
CA ILE A 12 -1.44 0.77 -3.30
C ILE A 12 -0.79 1.66 -2.24
N ASN A 13 -0.75 2.97 -2.47
CA ASN A 13 -0.20 3.90 -1.47
C ASN A 13 -1.02 3.90 -0.18
N ASP A 14 -2.35 3.83 -0.26
CA ASP A 14 -3.22 3.73 0.92
C ASP A 14 -2.91 2.43 1.71
N TRP A 15 -2.65 1.31 1.02
CA TRP A 15 -2.19 0.06 1.64
C TRP A 15 -0.81 0.21 2.30
N GLN A 16 0.19 0.72 1.56
CA GLN A 16 1.57 0.88 2.05
C GLN A 16 1.68 1.89 3.21
N ASN A 17 0.69 2.76 3.42
CA ASN A 17 0.65 3.69 4.55
C ASN A 17 -0.22 3.18 5.72
N CYS A 18 -0.91 2.06 5.56
CA CYS A 18 -1.79 1.51 6.59
C CYS A 18 -0.97 0.73 7.63
N LYS A 19 -1.03 1.16 8.89
CA LYS A 19 -0.31 0.53 10.02
C LYS A 19 -0.75 -0.88 10.36
N PHE A 20 -1.88 -1.32 9.81
CA PHE A 20 -2.54 -2.59 10.15
C PHE A 20 -2.35 -3.68 9.10
N VAL A 21 -1.55 -3.41 8.06
CA VAL A 21 -1.22 -4.40 7.03
C VAL A 21 0.29 -4.51 6.86
N HIS A 22 0.72 -5.66 6.38
CA HIS A 22 2.10 -5.83 5.97
C HIS A 22 2.37 -5.06 4.68
N LEU A 23 3.47 -4.31 4.72
CA LEU A 23 3.99 -3.61 3.56
C LEU A 23 4.42 -4.61 2.50
N LEU A 24 4.17 -4.27 1.24
CA LEU A 24 4.72 -4.97 0.09
C LEU A 24 6.21 -4.63 0.02
N THR A 25 7.08 -5.63 0.16
CA THR A 25 8.53 -5.51 0.10
C THR A 25 9.10 -6.49 -0.92
N CYS A 26 10.35 -6.29 -1.35
CA CYS A 26 10.99 -7.17 -2.33
C CYS A 26 11.43 -8.53 -1.77
N GLY A 27 11.39 -8.74 -0.45
CA GLY A 27 11.81 -9.98 0.21
C GLY A 27 13.31 -10.29 0.17
N ASN A 28 14.11 -9.55 -0.60
CA ASN A 28 15.53 -9.83 -0.79
C ASN A 28 16.41 -9.45 0.41
N ASN A 29 16.05 -8.36 1.11
CA ASN A 29 16.74 -7.91 2.32
C ASN A 29 15.74 -7.13 3.19
N SER A 30 15.70 -7.42 4.49
CA SER A 30 14.79 -6.78 5.45
C SER A 30 15.01 -5.26 5.60
N ASN A 31 16.17 -4.74 5.19
CA ASN A 31 16.48 -3.31 5.22
C ASN A 31 15.98 -2.56 3.97
N HIS A 32 15.45 -3.26 2.96
CA HIS A 32 14.92 -2.60 1.77
C HIS A 32 13.60 -1.89 2.06
N LYS A 33 13.39 -0.76 1.38
CA LYS A 33 12.15 -0.01 1.46
C LYS A 33 10.99 -0.79 0.85
N SER A 34 9.79 -0.42 1.26
CA SER A 34 8.54 -0.87 0.65
C SER A 34 8.55 -0.60 -0.86
N LEU A 35 7.94 -1.49 -1.63
CA LEU A 35 7.83 -1.34 -3.07
C LEU A 35 7.01 -0.09 -3.42
N LYS A 36 7.44 0.64 -4.45
CA LYS A 36 6.74 1.80 -4.99
C LYS A 36 5.93 1.42 -6.23
N PRO A 37 4.67 1.90 -6.35
CA PRO A 37 3.90 1.72 -7.56
C PRO A 37 4.37 2.69 -8.65
N VAL A 38 4.55 2.18 -9.87
CA VAL A 38 4.88 2.98 -11.07
C VAL A 38 4.01 2.51 -12.24
N GLU A 39 3.62 3.43 -13.10
CA GLU A 39 2.87 3.12 -14.33
C GLU A 39 3.84 3.06 -15.51
N ILE A 40 3.90 1.90 -16.17
CA ILE A 40 4.72 1.64 -17.35
C ILE A 40 3.82 1.00 -18.41
N ASN A 41 3.79 1.57 -19.61
CA ASN A 41 2.98 1.05 -20.74
C ASN A 41 1.52 0.78 -20.32
N ASN A 42 0.89 1.73 -19.62
CA ASN A 42 -0.50 1.65 -19.16
C ASN A 42 -0.79 0.53 -18.13
N THR A 43 0.27 -0.02 -17.52
CA THR A 43 0.20 -1.06 -16.49
C THR A 43 0.90 -0.58 -15.23
N VAL A 44 0.24 -0.74 -14.08
CA VAL A 44 0.83 -0.42 -12.78
C VAL A 44 1.60 -1.62 -12.28
N ILE A 45 2.88 -1.43 -11.98
CA ILE A 45 3.76 -2.44 -11.37
C ILE A 45 4.37 -1.89 -10.08
N LEU A 46 4.96 -2.76 -9.28
CA LEU A 46 5.70 -2.42 -8.07
C LEU A 46 7.20 -2.56 -8.31
N VAL A 47 7.98 -1.56 -7.90
CA VAL A 47 9.44 -1.56 -8.03
C VAL A 47 10.11 -1.38 -6.67
N CYS A 48 11.23 -2.05 -6.47
CA CYS A 48 12.10 -1.79 -5.33
C CYS A 48 13.00 -0.58 -5.64
N GLU A 49 13.17 0.33 -4.71
CA GLU A 49 14.11 1.47 -4.86
C GLU A 49 15.55 1.10 -4.53
N ASN A 50 15.78 -0.09 -3.98
CA ASN A 50 17.09 -0.53 -3.50
C ASN A 50 17.74 -1.62 -4.37
N CYS A 51 16.99 -2.23 -5.28
CA CYS A 51 17.50 -3.24 -6.22
C CYS A 51 16.60 -3.35 -7.45
N ASP A 52 16.98 -4.19 -8.42
CA ASP A 52 16.27 -4.34 -9.69
C ASP A 52 14.99 -5.20 -9.62
N TYR A 53 14.51 -5.51 -8.41
CA TYR A 53 13.29 -6.29 -8.22
C TYR A 53 12.06 -5.54 -8.73
N LYS A 54 11.26 -6.23 -9.55
CA LYS A 54 9.99 -5.75 -10.10
C LYS A 54 8.90 -6.79 -9.86
N GLN A 55 7.75 -6.34 -9.38
CA GLN A 55 6.57 -7.17 -9.15
C GLN A 55 5.42 -6.67 -10.03
N THR A 56 5.05 -7.48 -11.01
CA THR A 56 3.94 -7.20 -11.94
C THR A 56 2.60 -7.65 -11.40
N ASN A 57 2.58 -8.68 -10.54
CA ASN A 57 1.37 -9.18 -9.92
C ASN A 57 1.11 -8.49 -8.58
N ILE A 58 0.03 -7.72 -8.49
CA ILE A 58 -0.35 -6.98 -7.29
C ILE A 58 -1.55 -7.68 -6.64
N PRO A 59 -1.49 -8.07 -5.35
CA PRO A 59 -2.59 -8.78 -4.70
C PRO A 59 -3.94 -8.07 -4.81
N ASP A 60 -4.96 -8.77 -5.34
CA ASP A 60 -6.29 -8.19 -5.60
C ASP A 60 -6.98 -7.61 -4.36
N ILE A 61 -6.62 -8.11 -3.17
CA ILE A 61 -7.15 -7.63 -1.88
C ILE A 61 -6.92 -6.12 -1.69
N ILE A 62 -5.83 -5.58 -2.25
CA ILE A 62 -5.50 -4.14 -2.21
C ILE A 62 -6.56 -3.32 -2.94
N PHE A 63 -7.19 -3.89 -3.97
CA PHE A 63 -8.15 -3.18 -4.81
C PHE A 63 -9.61 -3.33 -4.35
N LYS A 64 -9.88 -4.15 -3.33
CA LYS A 64 -11.24 -4.34 -2.80
C LYS A 64 -11.73 -3.08 -2.06
N ASN A 65 -12.91 -2.58 -2.44
CA ASN A 65 -13.50 -1.29 -2.01
C ASN A 65 -13.63 -1.08 -0.48
N ASN A 66 -13.58 -2.15 0.32
CA ASN A 66 -13.78 -2.08 1.76
C ASN A 66 -12.50 -1.82 2.56
N PHE A 67 -11.33 -1.80 1.92
CA PHE A 67 -10.06 -1.62 2.64
C PHE A 67 -9.90 -0.20 3.19
N ALA A 68 -10.06 0.83 2.34
CA ALA A 68 -9.84 2.22 2.72
C ALA A 68 -10.77 2.72 3.84
N LYS A 69 -12.03 2.25 3.88
CA LYS A 69 -12.96 2.59 4.98
C LYS A 69 -12.55 1.92 6.29
N LYS A 70 -12.10 0.66 6.24
CA LYS A 70 -11.69 -0.08 7.45
C LYS A 70 -10.39 0.46 8.03
N SER A 71 -9.42 0.86 7.21
CA SER A 71 -8.16 1.42 7.71
C SER A 71 -8.36 2.73 8.47
N GLN A 72 -9.21 3.64 7.95
CA GLN A 72 -9.55 4.90 8.61
C GLN A 72 -10.27 4.70 9.95
N ILE A 73 -11.22 3.77 10.00
CA ILE A 73 -11.94 3.45 11.24
C ILE A 73 -10.98 2.86 12.28
N MET A 74 -10.13 1.90 11.88
CA MET A 74 -9.15 1.28 12.79
C MET A 74 -8.13 2.29 13.30
N GLU A 75 -7.69 3.24 12.47
CA GLU A 75 -6.78 4.30 12.91
C GLU A 75 -7.46 5.25 13.91
N HIS A 76 -8.73 5.59 13.71
CA HIS A 76 -9.51 6.39 14.66
C HIS A 76 -9.69 5.67 16.01
N LEU A 77 -10.05 4.39 15.99
CA LEU A 77 -10.22 3.57 17.19
C LEU A 77 -8.92 3.43 17.96
N TYR A 78 -7.83 3.06 17.28
CA TYR A 78 -6.50 2.95 17.90
C TYR A 78 -6.04 4.25 18.57
N ARG A 79 -6.30 5.41 17.95
CA ARG A 79 -5.98 6.72 18.53
C ARG A 79 -6.84 7.04 19.76
N LYS A 80 -8.13 6.70 19.74
CA LYS A 80 -9.02 6.89 20.89
C LYS A 80 -8.56 6.07 22.09
N ASP A 81 -8.26 4.79 21.89
CA ASP A 81 -7.82 3.91 22.98
C ASP A 81 -6.48 4.36 23.59
N LYS A 82 -5.54 4.84 22.75
CA LYS A 82 -4.28 5.38 23.25
C LYS A 82 -4.47 6.63 24.11
N ASN A 83 -5.34 7.55 23.67
CA ASN A 83 -5.59 8.80 24.40
C ASN A 83 -6.46 8.61 25.66
N ALA A 84 -7.23 7.52 25.74
CA ALA A 84 -8.02 7.18 26.93
C ALA A 84 -7.20 6.50 28.04
N ASN A 85 -6.01 6.00 27.71
CA ASN A 85 -5.12 5.27 28.63
C ASN A 85 -3.84 6.08 28.97
N THR A 86 -3.85 7.40 28.77
CA THR A 86 -2.79 8.35 29.18
C THR A 86 -3.39 9.39 30.11
#